data_AF-A0A3C1KHY5-F1
#
_entry.id   AF-A0A3C1KHY5-F1
#
_cell.length_a   1.000
_cell.length_b   1.000
_cell.length_c   1.000
_cell.angle_alpha   90.00
_cell.angle_beta   90.00
_cell.angle_gamma   90.00
#
_symmetry.space_group_name_H-M   'P 1'
#
loop_
_entity.id
_entity.type
_entity.pdbx_description
1 polymer ?
#
loop_
_entity_poly.entity_id
_entity_poly.type
_entity_poly.pdbx_seq_one_letter_code
_entity_poly.pdbx_strand_id
1 'polypeptide(L)'
;PTLEQLAAQLHLTPRTLIRRLQHDGGSYRDTLDQLRQRYAAELLREARYTVADVAEILGYREQANFGRAFRRWFGLSPSAWRRQ
;
A
#
# COMPACT_ATOMS: atom_id res chain seq x y z
N PRO A 1 -2.19 -1.09 6.71
CA PRO A 1 -1.37 -1.40 7.86
C PRO A 1 -1.20 -0.14 8.70
N THR A 2 -0.95 -0.30 9.98
CA THR A 2 -0.29 0.79 10.69
C THR A 2 1.15 0.90 10.18
N LEU A 3 1.77 2.05 10.39
CA LEU A 3 3.18 2.27 10.07
C LEU A 3 4.07 1.17 10.70
N GLU A 4 3.62 0.58 11.81
CA GLU A 4 4.28 -0.52 12.52
C GLU A 4 4.23 -1.85 11.78
N GLN A 5 3.08 -2.22 11.24
CA GLN A 5 2.96 -3.45 10.47
C GLN A 5 3.76 -3.37 9.17
N LEU A 6 3.77 -2.19 8.53
CA LEU A 6 4.53 -1.96 7.31
C LEU A 6 6.04 -1.97 7.59
N ALA A 7 6.46 -1.37 8.71
CA ALA A 7 7.84 -1.42 9.14
C ALA A 7 8.27 -2.86 9.46
N ALA A 8 7.44 -3.62 10.19
CA ALA A 8 7.70 -5.02 10.51
C ALA A 8 7.87 -5.90 9.26
N GLN A 9 7.01 -5.73 8.24
CA GLN A 9 7.14 -6.44 6.96
C GLN A 9 8.41 -6.09 6.18
N LEU A 10 8.96 -4.89 6.40
CA LEU A 10 10.22 -4.45 5.79
C LEU A 10 11.44 -4.75 6.66
N HIS A 11 11.27 -5.46 7.78
CA HIS A 11 12.31 -5.63 8.82
C HIS A 11 12.89 -4.28 9.31
N LEU A 12 12.07 -3.25 9.31
CA LEU A 12 12.39 -1.91 9.78
C LEU A 12 11.62 -1.62 11.05
N THR A 13 12.15 -0.71 11.86
CA THR A 13 11.34 -0.06 12.90
C THR A 13 10.55 1.08 12.25
N PRO A 14 9.39 1.48 12.78
CA PRO A 14 8.65 2.64 12.31
C PRO A 14 9.54 3.88 12.23
N ARG A 15 10.45 4.03 13.19
CA ARG A 15 11.42 5.12 13.26
C ARG A 15 12.49 5.03 12.16
N THR A 16 13.02 3.84 11.87
CA THR A 16 13.98 3.63 10.77
C THR A 16 13.29 3.88 9.42
N LEU A 17 12.05 3.40 9.28
CA LEU A 17 11.20 3.68 8.13
C LEU A 17 11.03 5.20 7.98
N ILE A 18 10.55 5.92 9.00
CA ILE A 18 10.42 7.40 8.99
C ILE A 18 11.75 8.10 8.65
N ARG A 19 12.88 7.67 9.21
CA ARG A 19 14.17 8.34 8.99
C ARG A 19 14.70 8.12 7.57
N ARG A 20 14.52 6.91 7.02
CA ARG A 20 14.88 6.59 5.63
C ARG A 20 13.98 7.34 4.66
N LEU A 21 12.70 7.51 5.03
CA LEU A 21 11.71 8.30 4.30
C LEU A 21 11.99 9.82 4.34
N GLN A 22 12.57 10.35 5.42
CA GLN A 22 12.95 11.76 5.55
C GLN A 22 14.27 12.11 4.84
N HIS A 23 15.14 11.12 4.63
CA HIS A 23 16.44 11.32 4.01
C HIS A 23 16.37 11.51 2.49
N ASP A 24 15.31 11.00 1.84
CA ASP A 24 15.19 10.98 0.37
C ASP A 24 14.54 12.24 -0.24
N GLY A 25 14.20 13.28 0.54
CA GLY A 25 13.78 14.60 0.02
C GLY A 25 12.47 14.66 -0.79
N GLY A 26 11.87 13.53 -1.14
CA GLY A 26 10.54 13.40 -1.74
C GLY A 26 9.46 13.33 -0.67
N SER A 27 8.39 14.12 -0.84
CA SER A 27 7.28 14.26 0.10
C SER A 27 6.83 12.91 0.68
N TYR A 28 6.73 12.79 2.00
CA TYR A 28 6.26 11.61 2.78
C TYR A 28 5.12 10.80 2.11
N ARG A 29 4.24 11.48 1.38
CA ARG A 29 3.13 10.87 0.63
C ARG A 29 3.58 10.07 -0.58
N ASP A 30 4.59 10.52 -1.32
CA ASP A 30 5.03 9.89 -2.57
C ASP A 30 5.75 8.57 -2.29
N THR A 31 6.65 8.53 -1.30
CA THR A 31 7.35 7.30 -0.91
C THR A 31 6.41 6.29 -0.25
N LEU A 32 5.46 6.76 0.56
CA LEU A 32 4.43 5.90 1.14
C LEU A 32 3.49 5.34 0.05
N ASP A 33 3.13 6.14 -0.95
CA ASP A 33 2.31 5.70 -2.06
C ASP A 33 3.03 4.70 -2.95
N GLN A 34 4.33 4.87 -3.23
CA GLN A 34 5.13 3.87 -3.96
C GLN A 34 5.16 2.53 -3.24
N LEU A 35 5.30 2.56 -1.91
CA LEU A 35 5.33 1.35 -1.10
C LEU A 35 3.95 0.66 -1.08
N ARG A 36 2.88 1.45 -0.87
CA ARG A 36 1.50 0.94 -0.95
C ARG A 36 1.18 0.39 -2.33
N GLN A 37 1.64 1.03 -3.39
CA GLN A 37 1.47 0.59 -4.77
C GLN A 37 2.06 -0.81 -4.95
N ARG A 38 3.33 -1.02 -4.57
CA ARG A 38 3.99 -2.33 -4.69
C ARG A 38 3.24 -3.43 -3.95
N TYR A 39 2.92 -3.19 -2.66
CA TYR A 39 2.21 -4.18 -1.87
C TYR A 39 0.77 -4.42 -2.34
N ALA A 40 0.08 -3.41 -2.86
CA ALA A 40 -1.26 -3.58 -3.40
C ALA A 40 -1.28 -4.57 -4.57
N ALA A 41 -0.31 -4.47 -5.48
CA ALA A 41 -0.21 -5.39 -6.61
C ALA A 41 0.14 -6.81 -6.17
N GLU A 42 1.05 -6.98 -5.21
CA GLU A 42 1.42 -8.29 -4.67
C GLU A 42 0.23 -8.95 -3.96
N LEU A 43 -0.40 -8.25 -3.02
CA LEU A 43 -1.50 -8.78 -2.22
C LEU A 43 -2.73 -9.12 -3.07
N LEU A 44 -3.03 -8.34 -4.12
CA LEU A 44 -4.17 -8.63 -5.02
C LEU A 44 -3.96 -9.84 -5.92
N ARG A 45 -2.71 -10.29 -6.11
CA ARG A 45 -2.41 -11.54 -6.83
C ARG A 45 -2.63 -12.77 -5.97
N GLU A 46 -2.63 -12.61 -4.65
CA GLU A 46 -2.85 -13.71 -3.73
C GLU A 46 -4.35 -13.98 -3.56
N ALA A 47 -4.79 -15.19 -3.95
CA ALA A 47 -6.21 -15.55 -3.93
C ALA A 47 -6.85 -15.47 -2.53
N ARG A 48 -6.04 -15.51 -1.47
CA ARG A 48 -6.47 -15.44 -0.06
C ARG A 48 -6.92 -14.05 0.39
N TYR A 49 -6.53 -12.98 -0.31
CA TYR A 49 -6.91 -11.61 0.06
C TYR A 49 -8.02 -11.09 -0.85
N THR A 50 -9.08 -10.57 -0.25
CA THR A 50 -10.09 -9.78 -0.96
C THR A 50 -9.61 -8.35 -1.15
N VAL A 51 -10.24 -7.61 -2.07
CA VAL A 51 -9.96 -6.18 -2.26
C VAL A 51 -10.18 -5.39 -0.96
N ALA A 52 -11.12 -5.83 -0.11
CA ALA A 52 -11.37 -5.21 1.19
C ALA A 52 -10.22 -5.48 2.16
N ASP A 53 -9.76 -6.74 2.25
CA ASP A 53 -8.61 -7.11 3.08
C ASP A 53 -7.37 -6.33 2.66
N VAL A 54 -7.11 -6.21 1.35
CA VAL A 54 -5.98 -5.42 0.84
C VAL A 54 -6.12 -3.94 1.22
N ALA A 55 -7.32 -3.35 1.18
CA ALA A 55 -7.53 -1.97 1.58
C ALA A 55 -7.21 -1.77 3.08
N GLU A 56 -7.66 -2.68 3.94
CA GLU A 56 -7.40 -2.66 5.38
C GLU A 56 -5.91 -2.89 5.69
N ILE A 57 -5.32 -3.91 5.06
CA ILE A 57 -3.88 -4.21 5.08
C ILE A 57 -3.07 -3.07 4.50
N LEU A 58 -3.63 -2.16 3.68
CA LEU A 58 -2.96 -0.94 3.19
C LEU A 58 -3.30 0.34 3.98
N GLY A 59 -4.17 0.22 4.99
CA GLY A 59 -4.44 1.25 5.99
C GLY A 59 -5.48 2.26 5.52
N TYR A 60 -6.28 1.86 4.53
CA TYR A 60 -7.43 2.63 4.08
C TYR A 60 -8.62 2.29 4.96
N ARG A 61 -9.25 3.31 5.54
CA ARG A 61 -10.50 3.14 6.29
C ARG A 61 -11.67 2.69 5.42
N GLU A 62 -11.63 3.03 4.13
CA GLU A 62 -12.68 2.70 3.19
C GLU A 62 -12.10 2.13 1.90
N GLN A 63 -12.73 1.07 1.41
CA GLN A 63 -12.36 0.42 0.15
C GLN A 63 -12.44 1.38 -1.04
N ALA A 64 -13.37 2.34 -1.02
CA ALA A 64 -13.49 3.36 -2.06
C ALA A 64 -12.24 4.27 -2.14
N ASN A 65 -11.63 4.60 -1.00
CA ASN A 65 -10.42 5.42 -0.96
C ASN A 65 -9.21 4.63 -1.51
N PHE A 66 -9.13 3.34 -1.17
CA PHE A 66 -8.14 2.43 -1.78
C PHE A 66 -8.35 2.30 -3.29
N GLY A 67 -9.58 2.08 -3.75
CA GLY A 67 -9.90 1.94 -5.17
C GLY A 67 -9.50 3.16 -6.00
N ARG A 68 -9.71 4.37 -5.49
CA ARG A 68 -9.27 5.61 -6.14
C ARG A 68 -7.74 5.71 -6.20
N ALA A 69 -7.05 5.40 -5.10
CA ALA A 69 -5.59 5.40 -5.06
C ALA A 69 -4.99 4.34 -6.00
N PHE A 70 -5.52 3.11 -5.98
CA PHE A 70 -5.07 2.03 -6.84
C PHE A 70 -5.27 2.36 -8.33
N ARG A 71 -6.41 2.94 -8.69
CA ARG A 71 -6.64 3.40 -10.07
C ARG A 71 -5.68 4.52 -10.48
N ARG A 72 -5.33 5.43 -9.56
CA ARG A 72 -4.30 6.46 -9.81
C ARG A 72 -2.93 5.83 -10.10
N TRP A 73 -2.58 4.74 -9.41
CA TRP A 73 -1.28 4.09 -9.55
C TRP A 73 -1.18 3.13 -10.75
N PHE A 74 -2.23 2.38 -11.05
CA PHE A 74 -2.21 1.28 -12.02
C PHE A 74 -3.17 1.46 -13.21
N GLY A 75 -3.95 2.55 -13.25
CA GLY A 75 -4.93 2.83 -14.29
C GLY A 75 -6.20 1.96 -14.25
N LEU A 76 -6.21 0.89 -13.44
CA LEU A 76 -7.29 -0.09 -13.34
C LEU A 76 -7.89 -0.11 -11.93
N SER A 77 -9.09 -0.67 -11.76
CA SER A 77 -9.63 -0.92 -10.41
C SER A 77 -8.97 -2.16 -9.79
N PRO A 78 -8.86 -2.25 -8.45
CA PRO A 78 -8.33 -3.44 -7.77
C PRO A 78 -9.02 -4.75 -8.20
N SER A 79 -10.35 -4.71 -8.37
CA SER A 79 -11.13 -5.86 -8.82
C SER A 79 -10.85 -6.23 -10.28
N ALA A 80 -10.54 -5.25 -11.14
CA ALA A 80 -10.13 -5.53 -12.52
C ALA A 80 -8.72 -6.14 -12.57
N TRP A 81 -7.79 -5.64 -11.77
CA TRP A 81 -6.44 -6.19 -11.61
C TRP A 81 -6.47 -7.65 -11.15
N ARG A 82 -7.34 -7.99 -10.18
CA ARG A 82 -7.49 -9.36 -9.68
C ARG A 82 -8.07 -10.35 -10.71
N ARG A 83 -8.77 -9.85 -11.73
CA ARG A 83 -9.37 -10.70 -12.79
C ARG A 83 -8.43 -10.95 -13.96
N GLN A 84 -7.26 -10.32 -13.97
CA GLN A 84 -6.16 -10.64 -14.90
C GLN A 84 -5.37 -11.82 -14.37
#